data_AF-A0AAQ3MGP4-F1
#
_entry.id   AF-A0AAQ3MGP4-F1
#
_cell.length_a   1.000
_cell.length_b   1.000
_cell.length_c   1.000
_cell.angle_alpha   90.00
_cell.angle_beta   90.00
_cell.angle_gamma   90.00
#
_symmetry.space_group_name_H-M   'P 1'
#
loop_
_entity.id
_entity.type
_entity.pdbx_description
1 polymer ?
#
loop_
_entity_poly.entity_id
_entity_poly.type
_entity_poly.pdbx_seq_one_letter_code
_entity_poly.pdbx_strand_id
1 'polypeptide(L)'
;CLNLSLLDLSHNQFSGRIPDSLGNLVRLNSLFLNNDLLSGTIPPTLGRCSNLYRLDLSHNRLTGSIPLKMAGLREIRIFINVSHMNDVGTMDEGCNKLEPCFVTGYNT
;
A
#
# COMPACT_ATOMS: atom_id res chain seq x y z
N CYS A 1 5.23 14.93 -19.65
CA CYS A 1 4.14 15.31 -18.74
C CYS A 1 3.27 14.10 -18.42
N LEU A 2 3.52 13.41 -17.29
CA LEU A 2 2.56 12.42 -16.79
C LEU A 2 1.71 13.11 -15.74
N ASN A 3 0.55 13.62 -16.18
CA ASN A 3 -0.43 14.30 -15.33
C ASN A 3 -1.42 13.28 -14.76
N LEU A 4 -0.90 12.13 -14.32
CA LEU A 4 -1.72 11.01 -13.89
C LEU A 4 -2.13 11.24 -12.44
N SER A 5 -3.44 11.45 -12.23
CA SER A 5 -4.05 11.64 -10.92
C SER A 5 -4.66 10.34 -10.38
N LEU A 6 -5.12 9.46 -11.25
CA LEU A 6 -5.71 8.17 -10.88
C LEU A 6 -5.03 7.05 -11.66
N LEU A 7 -4.56 6.03 -10.95
CA LEU A 7 -4.09 4.79 -11.52
C LEU A 7 -4.86 3.66 -10.85
N ASP A 8 -5.66 2.97 -11.65
CA ASP A 8 -6.39 1.77 -11.24
C ASP A 8 -5.90 0.61 -12.08
N LEU A 9 -5.25 -0.34 -11.43
CA LEU A 9 -4.78 -1.60 -12.00
C LEU A 9 -5.41 -2.80 -11.27
N SER A 10 -6.44 -2.56 -10.45
CA SER A 10 -7.05 -3.56 -9.61
C SER A 10 -7.79 -4.65 -10.41
N HIS A 11 -8.04 -5.80 -9.77
CA HIS A 11 -8.76 -6.94 -10.34
C HIS A 11 -8.10 -7.54 -11.58
N ASN A 12 -6.78 -7.66 -11.54
CA ASN A 12 -5.99 -8.30 -12.58
C ASN A 12 -5.26 -9.54 -12.04
N GLN A 13 -4.25 -9.98 -12.78
CA GLN A 13 -3.35 -11.06 -12.37
C GLN A 13 -1.91 -10.55 -12.31
N PHE A 14 -1.71 -9.27 -11.97
CA PHE A 14 -0.36 -8.70 -11.86
C PHE A 14 0.40 -9.39 -10.74
N SER A 15 1.65 -9.75 -11.02
CA SER A 15 2.51 -10.48 -10.09
C SER A 15 3.89 -9.85 -10.01
N GLY A 16 4.69 -10.31 -9.05
CA GLY A 16 5.99 -9.71 -8.74
C GLY A 16 5.86 -8.51 -7.81
N ARG A 17 6.88 -7.64 -7.79
CA ARG A 17 6.97 -6.53 -6.83
C ARG A 17 6.35 -5.25 -7.38
N ILE A 18 5.85 -4.41 -6.47
CA ILE A 18 5.49 -3.03 -6.79
C ILE A 18 6.79 -2.28 -7.17
N PRO A 19 6.90 -1.70 -8.38
CA PRO A 19 8.14 -1.07 -8.83
C PRO A 19 8.35 0.31 -8.19
N ASP A 20 9.59 0.64 -7.86
CA ASP A 20 9.97 1.94 -7.29
C ASP A 20 9.62 3.14 -8.19
N SER A 21 9.50 2.89 -9.50
CA SER A 21 9.14 3.91 -10.47
C SER A 21 7.75 4.52 -10.25
N LEU A 22 6.83 3.82 -9.55
CA LEU A 22 5.54 4.40 -9.16
C LEU A 22 5.69 5.62 -8.26
N GLY A 23 6.77 5.71 -7.49
CA GLY A 23 7.10 6.89 -6.69
C GLY A 23 7.43 8.15 -7.52
N ASN A 24 7.59 8.03 -8.83
CA ASN A 24 7.79 9.18 -9.72
C ASN A 24 6.46 9.84 -10.15
N LEU A 25 5.32 9.23 -9.85
CA LEU A 25 3.99 9.76 -10.15
C LEU A 25 3.59 10.80 -9.08
N VAL A 26 4.36 11.88 -8.97
CA VAL A 26 4.22 12.89 -7.88
C VAL A 26 2.87 13.61 -7.86
N ARG A 27 2.09 13.54 -8.94
CA ARG A 27 0.74 14.13 -9.04
C ARG A 27 -0.38 13.13 -8.77
N LEU A 28 -0.05 11.86 -8.49
CA LEU A 28 -1.02 10.81 -8.25
C LEU A 28 -1.81 11.11 -6.98
N ASN A 29 -3.12 10.99 -7.09
CA ASN A 29 -4.10 11.18 -6.03
C ASN A 29 -4.67 9.86 -5.54
N SER A 30 -4.88 8.90 -6.46
CA SER A 30 -5.46 7.59 -6.15
C SER A 30 -4.69 6.48 -6.86
N LEU A 31 -4.31 5.46 -6.09
CA LEU A 31 -3.66 4.24 -6.57
C LEU A 31 -4.42 3.01 -6.07
N PHE A 32 -4.96 2.22 -7.00
CA PHE A 32 -5.64 0.96 -6.72
C PHE A 32 -4.84 -0.17 -7.37
N LEU A 33 -4.29 -1.07 -6.54
CA LEU A 33 -3.57 -2.28 -6.96
C LEU A 33 -4.20 -3.52 -6.30
N ASN A 34 -5.45 -3.43 -5.87
CA ASN A 34 -6.10 -4.49 -5.11
C ASN A 34 -6.58 -5.65 -5.99
N ASN A 35 -6.76 -6.83 -5.39
CA ASN A 35 -7.18 -8.05 -6.09
C ASN A 35 -6.21 -8.44 -7.22
N ASP A 36 -4.94 -8.58 -6.85
CA ASP A 36 -3.82 -8.97 -7.72
C ASP A 36 -2.95 -10.03 -7.02
N LEU A 37 -1.83 -10.42 -7.64
CA LEU A 37 -0.86 -11.39 -7.12
C LEU A 37 0.47 -10.72 -6.75
N LEU A 38 0.47 -9.43 -6.43
CA LEU A 38 1.68 -8.67 -6.10
C LEU A 38 2.29 -9.18 -4.79
N SER A 39 3.62 -9.22 -4.72
CA SER A 39 4.38 -9.77 -3.60
C SER A 39 5.60 -8.92 -3.25
N GLY A 40 6.23 -9.21 -2.11
CA GLY A 40 7.32 -8.38 -1.57
C GLY A 40 6.82 -7.17 -0.80
N THR A 41 7.68 -6.18 -0.59
CA THR A 41 7.39 -5.04 0.28
C THR A 41 6.78 -3.85 -0.45
N ILE A 42 6.12 -2.97 0.30
CA ILE A 42 5.65 -1.67 -0.20
C ILE A 42 6.88 -0.76 -0.39
N PRO A 43 7.14 -0.25 -1.60
CA PRO A 43 8.33 0.56 -1.84
C PRO A 43 8.21 1.92 -1.14
N PRO A 44 9.20 2.34 -0.33
CA PRO A 44 9.18 3.64 0.36
C PRO A 44 9.13 4.84 -0.59
N THR A 45 9.46 4.64 -1.86
CA THR A 45 9.38 5.64 -2.93
C THR A 45 7.95 6.10 -3.18
N LEU A 46 6.92 5.31 -2.85
CA LEU A 46 5.51 5.76 -2.91
C LEU A 46 5.23 6.96 -2.01
N GLY A 47 5.99 7.13 -0.92
CA GLY A 47 5.91 8.33 -0.07
C GLY A 47 6.31 9.63 -0.79
N ARG A 48 6.89 9.57 -1.99
CA ARG A 48 7.14 10.76 -2.84
C ARG A 48 5.89 11.27 -3.54
N CYS A 49 4.82 10.47 -3.59
CA CYS A 49 3.53 10.90 -4.13
C CYS A 49 2.81 11.78 -3.11
N SER A 50 3.26 13.02 -2.96
CA SER A 50 2.78 13.95 -1.93
C SER A 50 1.28 14.28 -2.00
N ASN A 51 0.67 14.07 -3.17
CA ASN A 51 -0.76 14.31 -3.39
C ASN A 51 -1.61 13.04 -3.24
N LEU A 52 -1.00 11.89 -2.93
CA LEU A 52 -1.69 10.62 -2.81
C LEU A 52 -2.54 10.64 -1.53
N TYR A 53 -3.84 10.46 -1.69
CA TYR A 53 -4.78 10.37 -0.57
C TYR A 53 -5.72 9.18 -0.74
N ARG A 54 -5.56 8.34 -1.76
CA ARG A 54 -6.19 7.02 -1.78
C ARG A 54 -5.16 6.01 -2.23
N LEU A 55 -5.01 4.97 -1.44
CA LEU A 55 -4.16 3.84 -1.73
C LEU A 55 -4.89 2.58 -1.27
N ASP A 56 -5.14 1.66 -2.19
CA ASP A 56 -5.66 0.32 -1.90
C ASP A 56 -4.69 -0.73 -2.45
N LEU A 57 -4.15 -1.54 -1.54
CA LEU A 57 -3.24 -2.64 -1.84
C LEU A 57 -3.83 -4.00 -1.42
N SER A 58 -5.13 -4.03 -1.13
CA SER A 58 -5.82 -5.18 -0.57
C SER A 58 -5.82 -6.41 -1.47
N HIS A 59 -5.99 -7.60 -0.89
CA HIS A 59 -6.07 -8.84 -1.67
C HIS A 59 -4.85 -9.05 -2.58
N ASN A 60 -3.65 -8.90 -2.00
CA ASN A 60 -2.35 -9.22 -2.60
C ASN A 60 -1.54 -10.14 -1.68
N ARG A 61 -0.29 -10.45 -2.05
CA ARG A 61 0.68 -11.26 -1.30
C ARG A 61 1.85 -10.41 -0.77
N LEU A 62 1.57 -9.13 -0.45
CA LEU A 62 2.56 -8.18 0.05
C LEU A 62 2.99 -8.52 1.49
N THR A 63 4.25 -8.26 1.83
CA THR A 63 4.85 -8.53 3.14
C THR A 63 5.59 -7.30 3.67
N GLY A 64 6.02 -7.32 4.93
CA GLY A 64 6.74 -6.21 5.58
C GLY A 64 5.83 -5.13 6.17
N SER A 65 6.44 -4.02 6.60
CA SER A 65 5.74 -2.90 7.25
C SER A 65 5.39 -1.77 6.27
N ILE A 66 4.46 -0.90 6.69
CA ILE A 66 4.14 0.33 5.96
C ILE A 66 5.31 1.32 6.15
N PRO A 67 5.95 1.82 5.07
CA PRO A 67 7.04 2.76 5.20
C PRO A 67 6.62 4.05 5.92
N LEU A 68 7.42 4.53 6.89
CA LEU A 68 7.17 5.77 7.64
C LEU A 68 6.93 7.00 6.74
N LYS A 69 7.53 7.04 5.55
CA LYS A 69 7.30 8.11 4.56
C LYS A 69 5.85 8.18 4.05
N MET A 70 5.04 7.16 4.30
CA MET A 70 3.62 7.10 3.96
C MET A 70 2.73 7.49 5.14
N ALA A 71 3.27 7.71 6.34
CA ALA A 71 2.50 8.08 7.53
C ALA A 71 1.87 9.50 7.45
N GLY A 72 2.19 10.28 6.42
CA GLY A 72 1.63 11.62 6.17
C GLY A 72 0.49 11.68 5.16
N LEU A 73 0.06 10.57 4.57
CA LEU A 73 -1.04 10.57 3.61
C LEU A 73 -2.38 10.69 4.37
N ARG A 74 -3.24 11.64 3.94
CA ARG A 74 -4.45 12.04 4.69
C ARG A 74 -5.55 10.98 4.72
N GLU A 75 -5.55 10.06 3.77
CA GLU A 75 -6.52 8.98 3.64
C GLU A 75 -5.77 7.74 3.13
N ILE A 76 -5.55 6.74 3.99
CA ILE A 76 -4.86 5.49 3.65
C ILE A 76 -5.82 4.35 3.93
N ARG A 77 -6.19 3.58 2.90
CA ARG A 77 -6.95 2.33 3.05
C ARG A 77 -6.08 1.15 2.67
N ILE A 78 -5.14 0.83 3.53
CA ILE A 78 -4.29 -0.35 3.37
C ILE A 78 -4.95 -1.52 4.09
N PHE A 79 -5.49 -2.49 3.35
CA PHE A 79 -5.74 -3.83 3.89
C PHE A 79 -4.57 -4.73 3.51
N ILE A 80 -3.56 -4.84 4.37
CA ILE A 80 -2.56 -5.90 4.20
C ILE A 80 -3.21 -7.19 4.65
N ASN A 81 -3.31 -8.19 3.76
CA ASN A 81 -3.64 -9.53 4.20
C ASN A 81 -2.42 -10.10 4.94
N VAL A 82 -2.45 -10.02 6.26
CA VAL A 82 -1.43 -10.59 7.15
C VAL A 82 -1.55 -12.11 7.32
N SER A 83 -2.35 -12.81 6.49
CA SER A 83 -2.60 -14.26 6.61
C SER A 83 -1.37 -15.17 6.46
N HIS A 84 -0.18 -14.63 6.22
CA HIS A 84 1.09 -15.36 6.22
C HIS A 84 2.14 -14.78 7.18
N MET A 85 1.75 -13.93 8.15
CA MET A 85 2.63 -13.59 9.27
C MET A 85 2.67 -14.75 10.27
N ASN A 86 3.27 -15.87 9.84
CA ASN A 86 3.55 -17.00 10.71
C ASN A 86 4.82 -16.79 11.56
N ASP A 87 5.47 -15.63 11.45
CA ASP A 87 6.63 -15.31 12.28
C ASP A 87 6.41 -14.01 13.07
N VAL A 88 6.51 -14.20 14.38
CA VAL A 88 6.57 -13.19 15.44
C VAL A 88 7.57 -12.10 15.06
N GLY A 89 7.08 -10.89 14.78
CA GLY A 89 8.00 -9.78 14.44
C GLY A 89 7.30 -8.47 14.09
N THR A 90 6.95 -7.72 15.14
CA THR A 90 6.81 -6.25 15.16
C THR A 90 5.80 -5.62 14.19
N MET A 91 4.63 -5.27 14.72
CA MET A 91 3.83 -4.14 14.25
C MET A 91 4.68 -2.87 14.45
N ASP A 92 5.27 -2.35 13.38
CA ASP A 92 6.09 -1.13 13.44
C ASP A 92 5.22 0.10 13.79
N GLU A 93 5.78 1.07 14.50
CA GLU A 93 5.10 2.23 15.10
C GLU A 93 4.33 3.11 14.10
N GLY A 94 4.57 2.92 12.79
CA GLY A 94 3.86 3.57 11.70
C GLY A 94 2.36 3.26 11.64
N CYS A 95 1.92 2.05 12.04
CA CYS A 95 0.50 1.71 12.08
C CYS A 95 -0.25 2.45 13.21
N ASN A 96 0.43 2.71 14.34
CA ASN A 96 -0.17 3.35 15.51
C ASN A 96 -0.39 4.87 15.35
N LYS A 97 0.25 5.50 14.36
CA LYS A 97 0.01 6.93 14.01
C LYS A 97 -1.10 7.12 12.98
N LEU A 98 -1.58 6.03 12.40
CA LEU A 98 -2.68 6.01 11.45
C LEU A 98 -3.93 5.56 12.21
N GLU A 99 -4.57 6.45 12.96
CA GLU A 99 -5.95 6.19 13.41
C GLU A 99 -6.95 6.57 12.29
N PRO A 100 -7.97 5.75 11.99
CA PRO A 100 -8.16 4.35 12.30
C PRO A 100 -7.54 3.50 11.19
N CYS A 101 -6.45 2.80 11.49
CA CYS A 101 -6.06 1.58 10.81
C CYS A 101 -7.25 0.60 10.95
N PHE A 102 -8.19 0.63 10.02
CA PHE A 102 -9.13 -0.47 9.80
C PHE A 102 -8.34 -1.66 9.24
N VAL A 103 -7.44 -2.21 10.05
CA VAL A 103 -6.85 -3.52 9.84
C VAL A 103 -7.93 -4.50 10.26
N THR A 104 -8.93 -4.71 9.40
CA THR A 104 -9.86 -5.82 9.58
C THR A 104 -9.17 -7.09 9.10
N GLY A 105 -8.27 -7.59 9.94
CA GLY A 105 -7.63 -8.89 9.82
C GLY A 105 -8.23 -9.87 10.83
N TYR A 106 -9.56 -10.02 10.83
CA TYR A 106 -10.22 -11.16 11.45
C TYR A 106 -11.25 -11.70 10.46
N ASN A 107 -10.86 -12.72 9.70
CA ASN A 107 -11.83 -13.71 9.26
C ASN A 107 -11.98 -14.70 10.43
N THR A 108 -13.22 -14.84 10.89
CA THR A 108 -13.70 -15.99 11.68
C THR A 108 -13.34 -17.31 11.02
#